data_AF-A0A2S9GHI8-F1
#
_entry.id   AF-A0A2S9GHI8-F1
#
_cell.length_a   1.000
_cell.length_b   1.000
_cell.length_c   1.000
_cell.angle_alpha   90.00
_cell.angle_beta   90.00
_cell.angle_gamma   90.00
#
_symmetry.space_group_name_H-M   'P 1'
#
loop_
_entity.id
_entity.type
_entity.pdbx_description
1 polymer ?
#
loop_
_entity_poly.entity_id
_entity_poly.type
_entity_poly.pdbx_seq_one_letter_code
_entity_poly.pdbx_strand_id
1 'polypeptide(L)'
;AGGVPYGIPAGASEHPLGGLGFANWADEVQRQEQELDIFFDTIVVCTVTGSTHAGMIAGFAGQDRPRRVLGIDASATIDKTREQV
;
A
#
# COMPACT_ATOMS: atom_id res chain seq x y z
N ALA A 1 9.04 -37.32 7.91
CA ALA A 1 9.62 -36.02 8.33
C ALA A 1 8.52 -34.98 8.32
N GLY A 2 8.41 -34.14 9.34
CA GLY A 2 7.44 -33.03 9.41
C GLY A 2 8.20 -31.69 9.47
N GLY A 3 7.80 -30.72 8.64
CA GLY A 3 8.37 -29.37 8.62
C GLY A 3 7.58 -28.39 9.51
N VAL A 4 8.12 -27.19 9.69
CA VAL A 4 7.44 -26.06 10.35
C VAL A 4 7.06 -25.04 9.26
N PRO A 5 5.77 -24.91 8.89
CA PRO A 5 5.35 -24.00 7.83
C PRO A 5 5.38 -22.52 8.28
N TYR A 6 5.65 -21.62 7.34
CA TYR A 6 5.52 -20.17 7.53
C TYR A 6 4.25 -19.67 6.84
N GLY A 7 3.30 -19.19 7.62
CA GLY A 7 2.00 -18.75 7.12
C GLY A 7 2.10 -17.37 6.47
N ILE A 8 1.75 -17.30 5.18
CA ILE A 8 1.62 -16.05 4.44
C ILE A 8 0.15 -15.92 4.03
N PRO A 9 -0.61 -14.97 4.60
CA PRO A 9 -2.04 -14.83 4.30
C PRO A 9 -2.25 -14.31 2.87
N ALA A 10 -3.51 -14.30 2.43
CA ALA A 10 -3.88 -13.80 1.11
C ALA A 10 -3.36 -12.37 0.89
N GLY A 11 -2.62 -12.16 -0.21
CA GLY A 11 -2.01 -10.87 -0.54
C GLY A 11 -0.99 -10.36 0.49
N ALA A 12 -0.56 -11.21 1.44
CA ALA A 12 0.22 -10.85 2.62
C ALA A 12 -0.39 -9.75 3.50
N SER A 13 -1.66 -9.38 3.29
CA SER A 13 -2.17 -8.12 3.83
C SER A 13 -2.44 -8.12 5.32
N GLU A 14 -2.91 -9.24 5.85
CA GLU A 14 -3.12 -9.43 7.28
C GLU A 14 -1.83 -9.84 8.02
N HIS A 15 -0.70 -9.93 7.32
CA HIS A 15 0.58 -10.17 7.95
C HIS A 15 1.04 -8.90 8.67
N PRO A 16 1.63 -8.97 9.89
CA PRO A 16 2.12 -7.78 10.62
C PRO A 16 3.12 -6.91 9.83
N LEU A 17 3.78 -7.50 8.83
CA LEU A 17 4.74 -6.81 7.95
C LEU A 17 4.15 -6.43 6.57
N GLY A 18 2.89 -6.75 6.31
CA GLY A 18 2.27 -6.74 4.98
C GLY A 18 2.23 -5.38 4.28
N GLY A 19 2.18 -4.28 5.05
CA GLY A 19 2.16 -2.92 4.53
C GLY A 19 3.53 -2.25 4.40
N LEU A 20 4.58 -2.81 5.03
CA LEU A 20 5.89 -2.16 5.12
C LEU A 20 6.54 -1.95 3.74
N GLY A 21 6.32 -2.88 2.81
CA GLY A 21 6.84 -2.76 1.45
C GLY A 21 6.34 -1.50 0.75
N PHE A 22 5.03 -1.22 0.82
CA PHE A 22 4.44 -0.06 0.16
C PHE A 22 4.57 1.25 0.95
N ALA A 23 4.80 1.16 2.26
CA ALA A 23 5.25 2.32 3.04
C ALA A 23 6.63 2.80 2.56
N ASN A 24 7.59 1.87 2.41
CA ASN A 24 8.91 2.20 1.87
C ASN A 24 8.86 2.61 0.39
N TRP A 25 7.91 2.07 -0.38
CA TRP A 25 7.71 2.47 -1.78
C TRP A 25 7.35 3.96 -1.91
N ALA A 26 6.69 4.57 -0.92
CA ALA A 26 6.44 6.00 -0.93
C ALA A 26 7.73 6.84 -0.99
N ASP A 27 8.80 6.40 -0.31
CA ASP A 27 10.11 7.06 -0.35
C ASP A 27 10.82 6.84 -1.69
N GLU A 28 10.60 5.67 -2.32
CA GLU A 28 11.05 5.43 -3.68
C GLU A 28 10.41 6.41 -4.68
N VAL A 29 9.09 6.64 -4.57
CA VAL A 29 8.37 7.63 -5.38
C VAL A 29 8.94 9.03 -5.14
N GLN A 30 9.13 9.43 -3.87
CA GLN A 30 9.68 10.75 -3.55
C GLN A 30 11.07 10.98 -4.17
N ARG A 31 11.93 9.96 -4.15
CA ARG A 31 13.24 10.04 -4.80
C ARG A 31 13.09 10.17 -6.33
N GLN A 32 12.25 9.36 -6.95
CA GLN A 32 12.03 9.41 -8.40
C GLN A 32 11.46 10.74 -8.87
N GLU A 33 10.57 11.34 -8.10
CA GLU A 33 10.03 12.68 -8.37
C GLU A 33 11.09 13.78 -8.36
N GLN A 34 12.06 13.70 -7.44
CA GLN A 34 13.20 14.61 -7.41
C GLN A 34 14.08 14.45 -8.66
N GLU A 35 14.29 13.21 -9.10
CA GLU A 35 15.08 12.90 -10.30
C GLU A 35 14.40 13.36 -11.60
N LEU A 36 13.07 13.27 -11.64
CA LEU A 36 12.25 13.59 -12.82
C LEU A 36 11.75 15.04 -12.85
N ASP A 37 11.95 15.80 -11.78
CA ASP A 37 11.37 17.14 -11.58
C ASP A 37 9.84 17.17 -11.81
N ILE A 38 9.15 16.17 -11.27
CA ILE A 38 7.69 16.02 -11.35
C ILE A 38 7.13 15.70 -9.96
N PHE A 39 5.90 16.11 -9.69
CA PHE A 39 5.17 15.68 -8.50
C PHE A 39 3.89 14.99 -8.90
N PHE A 40 3.69 13.78 -8.42
CA PHE A 40 2.44 13.05 -8.55
C PHE A 40 1.54 13.43 -7.38
N ASP A 41 0.59 14.35 -7.60
CA ASP A 41 -0.37 14.76 -6.56
C ASP A 41 -1.39 13.66 -6.22
N THR A 42 -1.60 12.73 -7.16
CA THR A 42 -2.59 11.66 -7.06
C THR A 42 -1.97 10.31 -7.43
N ILE A 43 -2.16 9.32 -6.57
CA ILE A 43 -1.80 7.92 -6.81
C ILE A 43 -3.09 7.11 -6.94
N VAL A 44 -3.25 6.36 -8.03
CA VAL A 44 -4.42 5.48 -8.24
C VAL A 44 -3.97 4.03 -8.07
N VAL A 45 -4.68 3.26 -7.25
CA VAL A 45 -4.29 1.89 -6.91
C VAL A 45 -5.48 0.93 -6.84
N CYS A 46 -5.35 -0.24 -7.46
CA CYS A 46 -6.31 -1.32 -7.30
C CYS A 46 -6.26 -1.87 -5.86
N THR A 47 -7.41 -2.07 -5.22
CA THR A 47 -7.49 -2.56 -3.84
C THR A 47 -8.38 -3.79 -3.74
N VAL A 48 -7.85 -4.86 -3.14
CA VAL A 48 -8.62 -6.06 -2.79
C VAL A 48 -8.35 -6.44 -1.33
N THR A 49 -7.15 -6.94 -1.00
CA THR A 49 -6.80 -7.39 0.36
C THR A 49 -6.21 -6.28 1.25
N GLY A 50 -5.84 -5.13 0.67
CA GLY A 50 -5.64 -3.87 1.41
C GLY A 50 -4.20 -3.39 1.57
N SER A 51 -3.23 -4.26 1.88
CA SER A 51 -1.93 -3.80 2.41
C SER A 51 -1.09 -2.94 1.46
N THR A 52 -1.25 -3.09 0.15
CA THR A 52 -0.65 -2.18 -0.83
C THR A 52 -1.17 -0.75 -0.64
N HIS A 53 -2.48 -0.58 -0.61
CA HIS A 53 -3.13 0.72 -0.46
C HIS A 53 -2.86 1.31 0.93
N ALA A 54 -3.00 0.51 2.00
CA ALA A 54 -2.70 0.93 3.36
C ALA A 54 -1.23 1.33 3.55
N GLY A 55 -0.29 0.57 2.96
CA GLY A 55 1.13 0.89 2.97
C GLY A 55 1.43 2.22 2.29
N MET A 56 0.83 2.48 1.12
CA MET A 56 0.96 3.78 0.42
C MET A 56 0.43 4.93 1.28
N ILE A 57 -0.75 4.78 1.90
CA ILE A 57 -1.32 5.81 2.80
C ILE A 57 -0.36 6.10 3.95
N ALA A 58 0.13 5.06 4.63
CA ALA A 58 1.04 5.19 5.76
C ALA A 58 2.38 5.84 5.35
N GLY A 59 2.95 5.44 4.21
CA GLY A 59 4.20 6.01 3.70
C GLY A 59 4.07 7.48 3.31
N PHE A 60 3.06 7.83 2.52
CA PHE A 60 2.85 9.22 2.09
C PHE A 60 2.42 10.13 3.24
N ALA A 61 1.77 9.62 4.30
CA ALA A 61 1.47 10.40 5.50
C ALA A 61 2.74 10.90 6.23
N GLY A 62 3.90 10.25 6.01
CA GLY A 62 5.19 10.67 6.56
C GLY A 62 5.93 11.73 5.75
N GLN A 63 5.40 12.18 4.61
CA GLN A 63 6.06 13.13 3.72
C GLN A 63 5.50 14.55 3.86
N ASP A 64 6.32 15.55 3.54
CA ASP A 64 5.95 16.97 3.71
C ASP A 64 4.83 17.44 2.76
N ARG A 65 4.69 16.79 1.61
CA ARG A 65 3.74 17.18 0.56
C ARG A 65 2.54 16.25 0.57
N PRO A 66 1.32 16.75 0.92
CA PRO A 66 0.14 15.91 0.95
C PRO A 66 -0.19 15.40 -0.46
N ARG A 67 -0.56 14.13 -0.55
CA ARG A 67 -1.03 13.45 -1.77
C ARG A 67 -2.39 12.84 -1.56
N ARG A 68 -3.10 12.63 -2.66
CA ARG A 68 -4.33 11.83 -2.68
C ARG A 68 -4.01 10.40 -3.10
N VAL A 69 -4.36 9.42 -2.27
CA VAL A 69 -4.33 8.00 -2.65
C VAL A 69 -5.76 7.56 -2.97
N LEU A 70 -6.00 7.17 -4.22
CA LEU A 70 -7.28 6.75 -4.75
C LEU A 70 -7.31 5.23 -4.93
N GLY A 71 -7.87 4.55 -3.94
CA GLY A 71 -8.18 3.12 -4.04
C GLY A 71 -9.37 2.84 -4.95
N ILE A 72 -9.19 1.97 -5.94
CA ILE A 72 -10.26 1.40 -6.76
C ILE A 72 -10.52 -0.02 -6.27
N ASP A 73 -11.66 -0.25 -5.64
CA ASP A 73 -12.05 -1.59 -5.20
C ASP A 73 -12.20 -2.53 -6.41
N ALA A 74 -11.62 -3.72 -6.28
CA ALA A 74 -11.79 -4.82 -7.23
C ALA A 74 -12.25 -6.11 -6.54
N SER A 75 -12.58 -6.06 -5.25
CA SER A 75 -13.09 -7.21 -4.50
C SER A 75 -14.58 -7.46 -4.72
N ALA A 76 -15.31 -6.46 -5.21
CA ALA A 76 -16.78 -6.41 -5.20
C ALA A 76 -17.38 -6.48 -3.77
N THR A 77 -16.58 -6.18 -2.75
CA THR A 77 -16.94 -6.17 -1.32
C THR A 77 -16.46 -4.88 -0.65
N ILE A 78 -16.98 -3.73 -1.11
CA ILE A 78 -16.49 -2.39 -0.74
C ILE A 78 -16.40 -2.13 0.77
N ASP A 79 -17.34 -2.65 1.57
CA ASP A 79 -17.32 -2.44 3.02
C ASP A 79 -16.12 -3.13 3.67
N LYS A 80 -15.79 -4.35 3.22
CA LYS A 80 -14.58 -5.06 3.65
C LYS A 80 -13.32 -4.32 3.23
N THR A 81 -13.28 -3.79 2.00
CA THR A 81 -12.15 -2.99 1.51
C THR A 81 -11.91 -1.76 2.37
N ARG A 82 -12.97 -1.10 2.87
CA ARG A 82 -12.88 0.05 3.78
C ARG A 82 -12.43 -0.33 5.19
N GLU A 83 -12.77 -1.52 5.68
CA GLU A 83 -12.30 -2.00 6.98
C GLU A 83 -10.81 -2.38 6.97
N GLN A 84 -10.29 -2.79 5.81
CA GLN A 84 -8.91 -3.27 5.65
C GLN A 84 -7.88 -2.16 5.39
N VAL A 85 -8.30 -0.96 5.01
CA VAL A 85 -7.44 0.16 4.62
C VAL A 85 -7.70 1.37 5.50
#